data_AF-A0A8T4BJR3-F1
#
_entry.id   AF-A0A8T4BJR3-F1
#
_cell.length_a   1.000
_cell.length_b   1.000
_cell.length_c   1.000
_cell.angle_alpha   90.00
_cell.angle_beta   90.00
_cell.angle_gamma   90.00
#
_symmetry.space_group_name_H-M   'P 1'
#
loop_
_entity.id
_entity.type
_entity.pdbx_description
1 polymer ?
#
loop_
_entity_poly.entity_id
_entity_poly.type
_entity_poly.pdbx_seq_one_letter_code
_entity_poly.pdbx_strand_id
1 'polypeptide(L)'
;MVKQTNETETVIDFGEKRVPRQNYSRVITLDKTLLQNCGCDVSPDSEIKAKVELVKSLDENYIKVTPFCDDTTEIESNDSGEKEN
;
A
#
# COMPACT_ATOMS: atom_id res chain seq x y z
N MET A 1 -1.92 -4.81 28.92
CA MET A 1 -3.17 -4.14 28.49
C MET A 1 -2.86 -3.52 27.12
N VAL A 2 -3.14 -4.25 26.05
CA VAL A 2 -2.82 -3.81 24.68
C VAL A 2 -3.89 -2.79 24.29
N LYS A 3 -3.49 -1.53 24.06
CA LYS A 3 -4.39 -0.48 23.59
C LYS A 3 -4.86 -0.87 22.19
N GLN A 4 -6.14 -1.17 22.08
CA GLN A 4 -6.81 -1.39 20.81
C GLN A 4 -6.99 -0.01 20.16
N THR A 5 -6.10 0.32 19.22
CA THR A 5 -6.21 1.54 18.43
C THR A 5 -7.39 1.33 17.49
N ASN A 6 -8.53 1.97 17.78
CA ASN A 6 -9.64 2.05 16.84
C ASN A 6 -9.22 2.99 15.71
N GLU A 7 -8.52 2.46 14.72
CA GLU A 7 -8.24 3.15 13.48
C GLU A 7 -9.57 3.41 12.78
N THR A 8 -9.96 4.68 12.70
CA THR A 8 -11.10 5.11 11.89
C THR A 8 -10.79 4.84 10.43
N GLU A 9 -11.44 3.83 9.86
CA GLU A 9 -11.33 3.49 8.45
C GLU A 9 -11.73 4.71 7.60
N THR A 10 -10.74 5.29 6.92
CA THR A 10 -10.97 6.44 6.04
C THR A 10 -11.22 5.91 4.65
N VAL A 11 -12.48 5.94 4.21
CA VAL A 11 -12.86 5.54 2.85
C VAL A 11 -12.76 6.76 1.95
N ILE A 12 -11.91 6.67 0.92
CA ILE A 12 -11.77 7.70 -0.12
C ILE A 12 -12.33 7.12 -1.42
N ASP A 13 -13.35 7.77 -1.97
CA ASP A 13 -13.92 7.41 -3.27
C ASP A 13 -13.13 8.10 -4.39
N PHE A 14 -12.50 7.28 -5.25
CA PHE A 14 -11.74 7.73 -6.43
C PHE A 14 -12.53 7.62 -7.74
N GLY A 15 -13.84 7.35 -7.64
CA GLY A 15 -14.76 7.19 -8.76
C GLY A 15 -14.63 5.84 -9.49
N GLU A 16 -15.52 5.62 -10.46
CA GLU A 16 -15.52 4.40 -11.27
C GLU A 16 -14.43 4.44 -12.35
N LYS A 17 -13.48 3.49 -12.30
CA LYS A 17 -12.51 3.25 -13.38
C LYS A 17 -12.93 2.01 -14.17
N ARG A 18 -13.03 2.12 -15.50
CA ARG A 18 -13.42 1.01 -16.39
C ARG A 18 -12.21 0.38 -17.05
N VAL A 19 -12.15 -0.95 -17.03
CA VAL A 19 -11.15 -1.71 -17.77
C VAL A 19 -11.47 -1.64 -19.27
N PRO A 20 -10.56 -1.09 -20.11
CA PRO A 20 -10.78 -1.05 -21.55
C PRO A 20 -10.85 -2.47 -22.12
N ARG A 21 -11.87 -2.77 -22.92
CA ARG A 21 -12.07 -4.10 -23.56
C ARG A 21 -11.25 -4.31 -24.84
N GLN A 22 -10.58 -3.28 -25.35
CA GLN A 22 -10.01 -3.27 -26.70
C GLN A 22 -8.55 -3.74 -26.79
N ASN A 23 -7.84 -3.90 -25.67
CA ASN A 23 -6.42 -4.29 -25.66
C ASN A 23 -6.21 -5.65 -24.97
N TYR A 24 -5.21 -6.40 -25.46
CA TYR A 24 -4.76 -7.65 -24.84
C TYR A 24 -4.22 -7.43 -23.42
N SER A 25 -3.71 -6.23 -23.10
CA SER A 25 -3.41 -5.81 -21.72
C SER A 25 -4.57 -4.98 -21.16
N ARG A 26 -5.20 -5.51 -20.12
CA ARG A 26 -6.25 -4.84 -19.35
C ARG A 26 -5.59 -4.07 -18.21
N VAL A 27 -5.30 -2.79 -18.42
CA VAL A 27 -4.64 -1.93 -17.42
C VAL A 27 -5.68 -1.00 -16.78
N ILE A 28 -5.65 -0.90 -15.46
CA ILE A 28 -6.34 0.13 -14.68
C ILE A 28 -5.27 1.05 -14.10
N THR A 29 -5.42 2.36 -14.31
CA THR A 29 -4.53 3.35 -13.70
C THR A 29 -5.13 3.85 -12.39
N LEU A 30 -4.33 3.85 -11.34
CA LEU A 30 -4.66 4.43 -10.04
C LEU A 30 -3.98 5.79 -9.91
N ASP A 31 -4.64 6.73 -9.24
CA ASP A 31 -4.09 8.07 -9.03
C ASP A 31 -2.93 8.02 -8.01
N LYS A 32 -1.85 8.76 -8.28
CA LYS A 32 -0.62 8.78 -7.47
C LYS A 32 -0.90 9.06 -5.99
N THR A 33 -1.90 9.90 -5.70
CA THR A 33 -2.34 10.26 -4.36
C THR A 33 -2.79 9.05 -3.53
N LEU A 34 -3.37 8.02 -4.16
CA LEU A 34 -3.80 6.81 -3.45
C LEU A 34 -2.60 6.06 -2.86
N LEU A 35 -1.53 5.95 -3.64
CA LEU A 35 -0.29 5.27 -3.22
C LEU A 35 0.44 6.07 -2.14
N GLN A 36 0.46 7.41 -2.24
CA GLN A 36 0.99 8.29 -1.20
C GLN A 36 0.25 8.13 0.13
N ASN A 37 -1.08 8.01 0.09
CA ASN A 37 -1.89 7.78 1.29
C ASN A 37 -1.61 6.42 1.95
N CYS A 38 -1.14 5.43 1.18
CA CYS A 38 -0.67 4.15 1.70
C CYS A 38 0.77 4.20 2.24
N GLY A 39 1.39 5.39 2.32
CA GLY A 39 2.76 5.56 2.80
C GLY A 39 3.83 5.14 1.79
N CYS A 40 3.45 4.93 0.53
CA CYS A 40 4.39 4.47 -0.48
C CYS A 40 5.17 5.60 -1.16
N ASP A 41 6.44 5.35 -1.42
CA ASP A 41 7.25 6.22 -2.25
C ASP A 41 6.80 6.10 -3.72
N VAL A 42 6.58 7.26 -4.32
CA VAL A 42 6.02 7.43 -5.66
C VAL A 42 6.96 8.24 -6.54
N SER A 43 8.25 8.23 -6.20
CA SER A 43 9.32 8.71 -7.08
C SER A 43 9.40 7.83 -8.34
N PRO A 44 9.92 8.35 -9.46
CA PRO A 44 10.03 7.60 -10.71
C PRO A 44 10.86 6.32 -10.61
N ASP A 45 11.81 6.27 -9.66
CA ASP A 45 12.76 5.18 -9.49
C ASP A 45 12.31 4.17 -8.41
N SER A 46 11.17 4.43 -7.76
CA SER A 46 10.66 3.60 -6.66
C SER A 46 9.81 2.44 -7.20
N GLU A 47 10.09 1.22 -6.74
CA GLU A 47 9.28 0.05 -7.05
C GLU A 47 8.09 -0.03 -6.08
N ILE A 48 6.87 0.01 -6.61
CA ILE A 48 5.66 -0.16 -5.82
C ILE A 48 5.19 -1.61 -5.95
N LYS A 49 5.16 -2.33 -4.83
CA LYS A 49 4.65 -3.69 -4.76
C LYS A 49 3.23 -3.70 -4.21
N ALA A 50 2.45 -4.68 -4.62
CA ALA A 50 1.09 -4.84 -4.14
C ALA A 50 0.73 -6.32 -3.99
N LYS A 51 0.04 -6.63 -2.90
CA LYS A 51 -0.62 -7.93 -2.72
C LYS A 51 -1.96 -7.88 -3.46
N VAL A 52 -2.21 -8.87 -4.29
CA VAL A 52 -3.45 -8.98 -5.08
C VAL A 52 -4.21 -10.23 -4.65
N GLU A 53 -5.46 -10.06 -4.26
CA GLU A 53 -6.32 -11.14 -3.77
C GLU A 53 -7.67 -11.10 -4.49
N LEU A 54 -8.17 -12.27 -4.89
CA LEU A 54 -9.53 -12.42 -5.40
C LEU A 54 -10.45 -12.75 -4.23
N VAL A 55 -11.25 -11.77 -3.81
CA VAL A 55 -12.23 -11.96 -2.74
C VAL A 55 -13.54 -12.40 -3.38
N LYS A 56 -14.02 -13.57 -2.96
CA LYS A 56 -15.33 -14.10 -3.34
C LYS A 56 -16.16 -14.30 -2.09
N SER A 57 -17.27 -13.59 -2.00
CA SER A 57 -18.27 -13.75 -0.93
C SER A 57 -19.66 -13.93 -1.55
N LEU A 58 -20.65 -14.22 -0.71
CA LEU A 58 -22.04 -14.35 -1.17
C LEU A 58 -22.58 -13.02 -1.69
N ASP A 59 -22.16 -11.91 -1.09
CA ASP A 59 -22.67 -10.57 -1.37
C ASP A 59 -21.87 -9.88 -2.47
N GLU A 60 -20.55 -10.08 -2.49
CA GLU A 60 -19.64 -9.33 -3.36
C GLU A 60 -18.45 -10.15 -3.88
N ASN A 61 -18.05 -9.85 -5.11
CA ASN A 61 -16.85 -10.39 -5.75
C ASN A 61 -15.99 -9.24 -6.25
N TYR A 62 -14.80 -9.06 -5.68
CA TYR A 62 -13.90 -7.97 -6.05
C TYR A 62 -12.43 -8.40 -5.98
N ILE A 63 -11.58 -7.65 -6.67
CA ILE A 63 -10.12 -7.78 -6.56
C ILE A 63 -9.66 -6.81 -5.48
N LYS A 64 -9.11 -7.33 -4.39
CA LYS A 64 -8.46 -6.53 -3.36
C LYS A 64 -7.00 -6.32 -3.74
N VAL A 65 -6.60 -5.05 -3.84
CA VAL A 65 -5.20 -4.66 -4.08
C VAL A 65 -4.71 -3.92 -2.85
N THR A 66 -3.68 -4.44 -2.20
CA THR A 66 -3.07 -3.84 -1.00
C THR A 66 -1.63 -3.45 -1.33
N PRO A 67 -1.34 -2.16 -1.59
CA PRO A 67 0.03 -1.69 -1.79
C PRO A 67 0.86 -1.92 -0.52
N PHE A 68 2.14 -2.24 -0.69
CA PHE A 68 3.12 -2.22 0.38
C PHE A 68 4.43 -1.72 -0.18
N CYS A 69 5.17 -1.01 0.66
CA CYS A 69 6.50 -0.54 0.33
C CYS A 69 7.49 -1.31 1.19
N ASP A 70 8.56 -1.80 0.57
CA ASP A 70 9.61 -2.48 1.31
C ASP A 70 10.20 -1.47 2.29
N ASP A 71 10.19 -1.80 3.59
CA ASP A 71 10.85 -0.99 4.60
C ASP A 71 12.34 -0.90 4.21
N THR A 72 12.79 0.28 3.78
CA THR A 72 14.22 0.56 3.69
C THR A 72 14.79 0.53 5.10
N THR A 73 15.39 -0.61 5.44
CA THR A 73 16.43 -0.83 6.44
C THR A 73 16.08 -0.43 7.87
N GLU A 74 16.01 -1.44 8.74
CA GLU A 74 16.33 -1.30 10.15
C GLU A 74 17.59 -0.43 10.29
N ILE A 75 17.45 0.78 10.83
CA ILE A 75 18.59 1.57 11.25
C ILE A 75 19.14 0.81 12.46
N GLU A 76 20.21 0.03 12.23
CA GLU A 76 21.06 -0.48 13.29
C GLU A 76 21.43 0.70 14.18
N SER A 77 20.86 0.70 15.38
CA SER A 77 21.26 1.62 16.44
C SER A 77 22.69 1.25 16.80
N ASN A 78 23.66 1.90 16.17
CA ASN A 78 25.04 1.90 16.62
C ASN A 78 25.05 2.56 18.00
N ASP A 79 24.90 1.75 19.04
CA ASP A 79 25.26 2.12 20.40
C ASP A 79 26.78 2.26 20.46
N SER A 80 27.25 3.45 20.07
CA SER A 80 28.62 3.90 20.32
C SER A 80 28.77 4.13 21.83
N GLY A 81 29.04 3.05 22.55
CA GLY A 81 29.49 3.09 23.93
C GLY A 81 30.90 3.69 24.00
N GLU A 82 30.97 5.02 24.02
CA GLU A 82 32.15 5.76 24.48
C GLU A 82 32.31 5.60 26.00
N LYS A 83 33.58 5.49 26.39
CA LYS A 83 34.15 5.17 27.72
C LYS A 83 33.76 6.16 28.83
N GLU A 84 33.60 5.64 30.05
CA GLU A 84 33.94 6.22 31.38
C GLU A 84 33.93 5.02 32.34
N ASN A 85 34.90 4.67 33.20
CA ASN A 85 36.07 5.30 33.82
C ASN A 85 37.09 4.19 34.18
#